data_AF-A0A9N9TN64-F1
#
_entry.id   AF-A0A9N9TN64-F1
#
_cell.length_a   1.000
_cell.length_b   1.000
_cell.length_c   1.000
_cell.angle_alpha   90.00
_cell.angle_beta   90.00
_cell.angle_gamma   90.00
#
_symmetry.space_group_name_H-M   'P 1'
#
loop_
_entity.id
_entity.type
_entity.pdbx_description
1 polymer ?
#
loop_
_entity_poly.entity_id
_entity_poly.type
_entity_poly.pdbx_seq_one_letter_code
_entity_poly.pdbx_strand_id
1 'polypeptide(L)'
;MYKRIFKLFSNNRRLIHYSSGKPPAILHKSVFGKEIFDTFEGIPQKSWSEWSQIRQELLTNKAFNEHNIDAIILGQCISKNNCSLGNSFIDYLNKEEIKFNLATTAKYFSLLYLLNRDNRFLYGKTLKTKEEELILDRYNSLRKKYEILDSITLEGSISALSLTKDWKKCITLLEDIKLTKIPSNLSYSVTASAAFLNNEIDIGWSLLQQMILDEKNIDNIVYYAYLNYLKATKNDIKIELEKLFMFLQENDIVIESDVALKISEFGNESGLTNFATAVSKRADCRNCNQKLEKFDLDNEEFAALKTAIFKNVIVGRDIFVKTNPNEVNRFNEFISAQEEFDVVLDGLNVAFSAGTRHSPQVFSSLVASVVSYFVKQGKKVLVVGRYHMKQWPRDNWSFINQNATVFLTNNISQDDPYLLYCALNSGKNTIIVTRDLMRSHKFLLKETKLRILFNRWLSQRQYQLVKVTAEGNPFFRFPPSLTFSAQKNGQYWHIPFKPCQDSNISWLCIKF
;
A
#
# COMPACT_ATOMS: atom_id res chain seq x y z
N MET A 1 38.23 -12.00 -29.00
CA MET A 1 37.52 -10.83 -29.55
C MET A 1 36.38 -10.41 -28.59
N TYR A 2 36.71 -10.06 -27.34
CA TYR A 2 35.76 -9.73 -26.25
C TYR A 2 36.36 -8.69 -25.27
N LYS A 3 36.99 -7.63 -25.80
CA LYS A 3 37.64 -6.57 -24.98
C LYS A 3 37.50 -5.14 -25.56
N ARG A 4 36.42 -4.84 -26.30
CA ARG A 4 36.22 -3.49 -26.89
C ARG A 4 34.86 -2.81 -26.65
N ILE A 5 34.03 -3.30 -25.73
CA ILE A 5 32.73 -2.65 -25.38
C ILE A 5 32.73 -1.98 -23.99
N PHE A 6 33.79 -2.13 -23.18
CA PHE A 6 33.81 -1.58 -21.81
C PHE A 6 34.50 -0.20 -21.66
N LYS A 7 34.89 0.47 -22.76
CA LYS A 7 35.68 1.73 -22.69
C LYS A 7 34.99 2.99 -23.20
N LEU A 8 33.67 2.94 -23.44
CA LEU A 8 32.86 4.11 -23.85
C LEU A 8 31.92 4.65 -22.75
N PHE A 9 31.91 4.05 -21.54
CA PHE A 9 31.06 4.50 -20.43
C PHE A 9 31.80 5.13 -19.24
N SER A 10 33.12 5.41 -19.37
CA SER A 10 33.93 5.88 -18.22
C SER A 10 34.35 7.35 -18.26
N ASN A 11 34.09 8.13 -19.32
CA ASN A 11 34.52 9.54 -19.40
C ASN A 11 33.37 10.45 -19.80
N ASN A 12 32.45 10.72 -18.87
CA ASN A 12 31.73 11.99 -18.72
C ASN A 12 30.86 11.97 -17.45
N ARG A 13 31.50 11.82 -16.28
CA ARG A 13 30.88 12.19 -15.00
C ARG A 13 31.25 13.64 -14.69
N ARG A 14 30.58 14.59 -15.35
CA ARG A 14 30.39 15.91 -14.74
C ARG A 14 29.30 15.75 -13.69
N LEU A 15 29.72 15.87 -12.43
CA LEU A 15 28.88 16.07 -11.27
C LEU A 15 27.95 17.27 -11.53
N ILE A 16 26.68 16.99 -11.82
CA ILE A 16 25.63 17.99 -11.72
C ILE A 16 25.03 17.83 -10.32
N HIS A 17 25.26 18.85 -9.50
CA HIS A 17 24.62 19.04 -8.21
C HIS A 17 23.10 18.86 -8.34
N TYR A 18 22.53 17.93 -7.57
CA TYR A 18 21.10 17.91 -7.29
C TYR A 18 20.79 19.09 -6.35
N SER A 19 20.67 20.29 -6.92
CA SER A 19 19.82 21.32 -6.33
C SER A 19 18.39 20.80 -6.33
N SER A 20 17.69 20.98 -5.21
CA SER A 20 16.26 20.78 -5.03
C SER A 20 15.43 21.30 -6.22
N GLY A 21 15.23 20.45 -7.20
CA GLY A 21 14.35 20.65 -8.34
C GLY A 21 13.07 19.87 -8.10
N LYS A 22 11.94 20.55 -8.21
CA LYS A 22 10.59 19.97 -8.16
C LYS A 22 10.55 18.68 -8.99
N PRO A 23 9.75 17.66 -8.58
CA PRO A 23 9.49 16.51 -9.44
C PRO A 23 9.07 17.01 -10.83
N PRO A 24 9.42 16.30 -11.92
CA PRO A 24 9.05 16.71 -13.26
C PRO A 24 7.56 16.99 -13.25
N ALA A 25 7.22 18.25 -13.54
CA ALA A 25 5.85 18.71 -13.50
C ALA A 25 5.02 17.74 -14.34
N ILE A 26 4.01 17.14 -13.69
CA ILE A 26 2.84 16.61 -14.37
C ILE A 26 2.41 17.73 -15.31
N LEU A 27 2.62 17.52 -16.61
CA LEU A 27 2.40 18.52 -17.63
C LEU A 27 1.03 19.15 -17.40
N HIS A 28 1.07 20.48 -17.29
CA HIS A 28 -0.01 21.36 -16.88
C HIS A 28 -1.40 20.89 -17.36
N LYS A 29 -2.23 20.57 -16.37
CA LYS A 29 -3.65 20.25 -16.46
C LYS A 29 -4.53 21.47 -16.78
N SER A 30 -4.02 22.54 -17.40
CA SER A 30 -4.62 23.87 -17.23
C SER A 30 -5.32 24.51 -18.43
N VAL A 31 -5.42 23.90 -19.62
CA VAL A 31 -6.35 24.39 -20.67
C VAL A 31 -6.92 23.27 -21.59
N PHE A 32 -6.14 22.23 -21.89
CA PHE A 32 -6.49 21.23 -22.93
C PHE A 32 -7.29 20.00 -22.45
N GLY A 33 -7.86 20.06 -21.24
CA GLY A 33 -8.44 18.90 -20.54
C GLY A 33 -9.94 18.94 -20.28
N LYS A 34 -10.65 19.99 -20.68
CA LYS A 34 -12.09 20.13 -20.41
C LYS A 34 -12.91 19.81 -21.65
N GLU A 35 -12.77 20.58 -22.73
CA GLU A 35 -13.67 20.49 -23.91
C GLU A 35 -13.64 19.12 -24.64
N ILE A 36 -12.47 18.55 -24.89
CA ILE A 36 -12.37 17.19 -25.47
C ILE A 36 -12.90 16.15 -24.49
N PHE A 37 -12.68 16.33 -23.19
CA PHE A 37 -13.10 15.37 -22.17
C PHE A 37 -14.61 15.43 -21.91
N ASP A 38 -15.22 16.60 -22.05
CA ASP A 38 -16.66 16.81 -22.04
C ASP A 38 -17.34 16.01 -23.17
N THR A 39 -16.63 15.77 -24.29
CA THR A 39 -17.14 14.94 -25.41
C THR A 39 -17.31 13.45 -25.03
N PHE A 40 -16.57 12.97 -24.03
CA PHE A 40 -16.66 11.60 -23.50
C PHE A 40 -17.63 11.48 -22.31
N GLU A 41 -18.26 12.59 -21.89
CA GLU A 41 -19.26 12.63 -20.84
C GLU A 41 -20.68 12.63 -21.43
N GLY A 42 -21.62 11.94 -20.76
CA GLY A 42 -23.05 11.98 -21.08
C GLY A 42 -23.53 11.17 -22.29
N ILE A 43 -22.66 10.79 -23.24
CA ILE A 43 -23.07 10.05 -24.45
C ILE A 43 -22.62 8.57 -24.39
N PRO A 44 -23.55 7.61 -24.44
CA PRO A 44 -23.22 6.18 -24.33
C PRO A 44 -22.66 5.60 -25.64
N GLN A 45 -22.90 6.22 -26.79
CA GLN A 45 -22.46 5.75 -28.10
C GLN A 45 -22.33 6.91 -29.07
N LYS A 46 -21.26 6.92 -29.87
CA LYS A 46 -21.05 7.88 -30.96
C LYS A 46 -21.28 7.20 -32.30
N SER A 47 -21.80 7.96 -33.25
CA SER A 47 -21.91 7.53 -34.65
C SER A 47 -20.53 7.41 -35.30
N TRP A 48 -20.50 6.70 -36.43
CA TRP A 48 -19.29 6.54 -37.22
C TRP A 48 -18.68 7.88 -37.68
N SER A 49 -19.51 8.83 -38.12
CA SER A 49 -19.07 10.15 -38.57
C SER A 49 -18.50 10.98 -37.42
N GLU A 50 -19.09 10.87 -36.23
CA GLU A 50 -18.57 11.54 -35.04
C GLU A 50 -17.20 10.98 -34.63
N TRP A 51 -16.98 9.67 -34.69
CA TRP A 51 -15.66 9.11 -34.39
C TRP A 51 -14.59 9.54 -35.38
N SER A 52 -14.93 9.58 -36.67
CA SER A 52 -14.01 10.10 -37.70
C SER A 52 -13.65 11.56 -37.44
N GLN A 53 -14.64 12.40 -37.11
CA GLN A 53 -14.43 13.80 -36.79
C GLN A 53 -13.55 13.96 -35.54
N ILE A 54 -13.90 13.30 -34.43
CA ILE A 54 -13.13 13.34 -33.18
C ILE A 54 -11.68 12.90 -33.42
N ARG A 55 -11.47 11.82 -34.17
CA ARG A 55 -10.13 11.31 -34.48
C ARG A 55 -9.33 12.34 -35.29
N GLN A 56 -9.92 12.94 -36.33
CA GLN A 56 -9.26 13.96 -37.15
C GLN A 56 -8.96 15.23 -36.36
N GLU A 57 -9.90 15.72 -35.55
CA GLU A 57 -9.71 16.89 -34.69
C GLU A 57 -8.55 16.68 -33.71
N LEU A 58 -8.47 15.50 -33.08
CA LEU A 58 -7.37 15.16 -32.17
C LEU A 58 -6.01 15.11 -32.89
N LEU A 59 -5.95 14.61 -34.12
CA LEU A 59 -4.71 14.57 -34.92
C LEU A 59 -4.18 15.95 -35.32
N THR A 60 -5.02 17.00 -35.30
CA THR A 60 -4.53 18.38 -35.52
C THR A 60 -3.63 18.88 -34.39
N ASN A 61 -3.68 18.23 -33.22
CA ASN A 61 -2.91 18.61 -32.05
C ASN A 61 -1.60 17.80 -31.97
N LYS A 62 -0.49 18.50 -31.75
CA LYS A 62 0.87 17.94 -31.67
C LYS A 62 1.06 16.84 -30.60
N ALA A 63 0.16 16.75 -29.63
CA ALA A 63 0.19 15.69 -28.61
C ALA A 63 -0.24 14.31 -29.15
N PHE A 64 -0.98 14.28 -30.26
CA PHE A 64 -1.51 13.06 -30.86
C PHE A 64 -0.85 12.77 -32.19
N ASN A 65 -0.74 11.49 -32.49
CA ASN A 65 -0.31 10.99 -33.79
C ASN A 65 -1.03 9.67 -34.08
N GLU A 66 -0.90 9.20 -35.32
CA GLU A 66 -1.51 7.95 -35.80
C GLU A 66 -1.13 6.71 -34.96
N HIS A 67 -0.04 6.76 -34.18
CA HIS A 67 0.41 5.64 -33.37
C HIS A 67 -0.11 5.67 -31.92
N ASN A 68 -0.52 6.82 -31.38
CA ASN A 68 -0.94 6.92 -29.98
C ASN A 68 -2.44 7.22 -29.80
N ILE A 69 -3.09 7.78 -30.82
CA ILE A 69 -4.44 8.34 -30.70
C ILE A 69 -5.47 7.31 -30.25
N ASP A 70 -5.50 6.12 -30.86
CA ASP A 70 -6.54 5.13 -30.59
C ASP A 70 -6.43 4.57 -29.17
N ALA A 71 -5.19 4.36 -28.69
CA ALA A 71 -4.92 3.92 -27.32
C ALA A 71 -5.30 5.00 -26.28
N ILE A 72 -5.13 6.29 -26.62
CA ILE A 72 -5.53 7.39 -25.75
C ILE A 72 -7.05 7.48 -25.67
N ILE A 73 -7.75 7.42 -26.81
CA ILE A 73 -9.23 7.46 -26.87
C ILE A 73 -9.82 6.31 -26.04
N LEU A 74 -9.39 5.06 -26.28
CA LEU A 74 -9.82 3.90 -25.49
C LEU A 74 -9.48 4.08 -24.00
N GLY A 75 -8.28 4.58 -23.70
CA GLY A 75 -7.84 4.87 -22.34
C GLY A 75 -8.79 5.83 -21.61
N GLN A 76 -9.36 6.81 -22.31
CA GLN A 76 -10.35 7.73 -21.72
C GLN A 76 -11.71 7.06 -21.51
N CYS A 77 -12.19 6.26 -22.45
CA CYS A 77 -13.43 5.50 -22.25
C CYS A 77 -13.33 4.59 -21.01
N ILE A 78 -12.18 3.93 -20.84
CA ILE A 78 -11.87 3.06 -19.71
C ILE A 78 -11.78 3.86 -18.40
N SER A 79 -11.09 5.00 -18.38
CA SER A 79 -10.93 5.82 -17.17
C SER A 79 -12.26 6.38 -16.64
N LYS A 80 -13.21 6.62 -17.55
CA LYS A 80 -14.58 7.07 -17.24
C LYS A 80 -15.56 5.90 -17.03
N ASN A 81 -15.09 4.66 -17.09
CA ASN A 81 -15.91 3.44 -17.02
C ASN A 81 -17.06 3.40 -18.07
N ASN A 82 -16.93 4.14 -19.17
CA ASN A 82 -17.93 4.20 -20.25
C ASN A 82 -17.62 3.13 -21.29
N CYS A 83 -17.95 1.88 -20.95
CA CYS A 83 -17.63 0.72 -21.79
C CYS A 83 -18.43 0.69 -23.10
N SER A 84 -19.65 1.24 -23.09
CA SER A 84 -20.48 1.36 -24.29
C SER A 84 -19.81 2.26 -25.33
N LEU A 85 -19.29 3.41 -24.90
CA LEU A 85 -18.57 4.32 -25.78
C LEU A 85 -17.25 3.70 -26.28
N GLY A 86 -16.55 2.96 -25.41
CA GLY A 86 -15.37 2.20 -25.79
C GLY A 86 -15.65 1.16 -26.87
N ASN A 87 -16.73 0.38 -26.74
CA ASN A 87 -17.15 -0.59 -27.74
C ASN A 87 -17.51 0.07 -29.07
N SER A 88 -18.25 1.18 -29.02
CA SER A 88 -18.56 1.99 -30.19
C SER A 88 -17.31 2.46 -30.95
N PHE A 89 -16.25 2.83 -30.23
CA PHE A 89 -14.98 3.19 -30.85
C PHE A 89 -14.27 1.99 -31.48
N ILE A 90 -14.29 0.82 -30.83
CA ILE A 90 -13.76 -0.43 -31.40
C ILE A 90 -14.50 -0.82 -32.68
N ASP A 91 -15.82 -0.68 -32.71
CA ASP A 91 -16.63 -0.95 -33.90
C ASP A 91 -16.25 -0.02 -35.05
N TYR A 92 -16.01 1.26 -34.75
CA TYR A 92 -15.46 2.23 -35.71
C TYR A 92 -14.09 1.78 -36.25
N LEU A 93 -13.14 1.43 -35.37
CA LEU A 93 -11.80 1.00 -35.80
C LEU A 93 -11.84 -0.27 -36.66
N ASN A 94 -12.69 -1.24 -36.30
CA ASN A 94 -12.86 -2.46 -37.08
C ASN A 94 -13.49 -2.18 -38.45
N LYS A 95 -14.48 -1.27 -38.52
CA LYS A 95 -15.15 -0.89 -39.76
C LYS A 95 -14.23 -0.13 -40.72
N GLU A 96 -13.35 0.71 -40.19
CA GLU A 96 -12.29 1.39 -40.96
C GLU A 96 -11.07 0.51 -41.24
N GLU A 97 -11.10 -0.77 -40.84
CA GLU A 97 -9.99 -1.72 -40.96
C GLU A 97 -8.65 -1.21 -40.34
N ILE A 98 -8.75 -0.36 -39.32
CA ILE A 98 -7.59 0.21 -38.62
C ILE A 98 -6.94 -0.88 -37.76
N LYS A 99 -5.68 -1.21 -38.06
CA LYS A 99 -4.93 -2.24 -37.35
C LYS A 99 -4.51 -1.76 -35.96
N PHE A 100 -4.75 -2.58 -34.94
CA PHE A 100 -4.37 -2.25 -33.58
C PHE A 100 -2.86 -2.42 -33.40
N ASN A 101 -2.21 -1.39 -32.85
CA ASN A 101 -0.85 -1.50 -32.35
C ASN A 101 -0.85 -2.14 -30.94
N LEU A 102 0.33 -2.30 -30.34
CA LEU A 102 0.49 -2.89 -29.01
C LEU A 102 -0.31 -2.15 -27.93
N ALA A 103 -0.22 -0.82 -27.89
CA ALA A 103 -0.91 0.00 -26.90
C ALA A 103 -2.43 -0.07 -27.07
N THR A 104 -2.94 0.01 -28.30
CA THR A 104 -4.38 -0.13 -28.59
C THR A 104 -4.88 -1.53 -28.23
N THR A 105 -4.10 -2.57 -28.52
CA THR A 105 -4.43 -3.96 -28.15
C THR A 105 -4.51 -4.13 -26.63
N ALA A 106 -3.53 -3.60 -25.90
CA ALA A 106 -3.53 -3.64 -24.44
C ALA A 106 -4.76 -2.94 -23.85
N LYS A 107 -5.12 -1.76 -24.37
CA LYS A 107 -6.33 -1.04 -23.95
C LYS A 107 -7.60 -1.78 -24.32
N TYR A 108 -7.65 -2.43 -25.47
CA TYR A 108 -8.80 -3.23 -25.84
C TYR A 108 -8.98 -4.43 -24.90
N PHE A 109 -7.91 -5.12 -24.50
CA PHE A 109 -8.00 -6.14 -23.45
C PHE A 109 -8.53 -5.58 -22.12
N SER A 110 -8.09 -4.38 -21.71
CA SER A 110 -8.65 -3.72 -20.52
C SER A 110 -10.15 -3.41 -20.67
N LEU A 111 -10.60 -3.00 -21.85
CA LEU A 111 -12.03 -2.78 -22.13
C LEU A 111 -12.83 -4.09 -22.04
N LEU A 112 -12.36 -5.16 -22.68
CA LEU A 112 -12.98 -6.49 -22.61
C LEU A 112 -13.05 -7.02 -21.18
N TYR A 113 -12.00 -6.74 -20.38
CA TYR A 113 -12.02 -7.00 -18.95
C TYR A 113 -13.14 -6.23 -18.24
N LEU A 114 -13.22 -4.91 -18.39
CA LEU A 114 -14.24 -4.09 -17.72
C LEU A 114 -15.67 -4.54 -18.05
N LEU A 115 -15.95 -4.88 -19.31
CA LEU A 115 -17.26 -5.35 -19.76
C LEU A 115 -17.72 -6.64 -19.06
N ASN A 116 -16.77 -7.47 -18.64
CA ASN A 116 -17.04 -8.83 -18.21
C ASN A 116 -16.64 -9.13 -16.76
N ARG A 117 -15.88 -8.25 -16.11
CA ARG A 117 -15.33 -8.49 -14.77
C ARG A 117 -16.42 -8.78 -13.73
N ASP A 118 -17.56 -8.08 -13.77
CA ASP A 118 -18.60 -8.24 -12.75
C ASP A 118 -19.33 -9.57 -12.99
N ASN A 119 -19.69 -9.88 -14.24
CA ASN A 119 -20.22 -11.19 -14.61
C ASN A 119 -19.31 -12.34 -14.15
N ARG A 120 -18.00 -12.19 -14.38
CA ARG A 120 -17.03 -13.23 -14.04
C ARG A 120 -16.75 -13.32 -12.55
N PHE A 121 -16.34 -12.23 -11.90
CA PHE A 121 -15.77 -12.25 -10.55
C PHE A 121 -16.78 -11.93 -9.45
N LEU A 122 -17.75 -11.04 -9.72
CA LEU A 122 -18.81 -10.75 -8.76
C LEU A 122 -19.89 -11.84 -8.78
N TYR A 123 -20.30 -12.29 -9.97
CA TYR A 123 -21.39 -13.26 -10.12
C TYR A 123 -20.94 -14.70 -10.44
N GLY A 124 -19.64 -14.96 -10.59
CA GLY A 124 -19.09 -16.30 -10.82
C GLY A 124 -19.44 -16.92 -12.18
N LYS A 125 -19.94 -16.14 -13.15
CA LYS A 125 -20.40 -16.66 -14.44
C LYS A 125 -19.24 -16.95 -15.38
N THR A 126 -19.41 -17.90 -16.28
CA THR A 126 -18.48 -18.12 -17.39
C THR A 126 -18.71 -17.07 -18.48
N LEU A 127 -17.63 -16.73 -19.19
CA LEU A 127 -17.71 -15.85 -20.34
C LEU A 127 -18.52 -16.51 -21.48
N LYS A 128 -19.15 -15.71 -22.35
CA LYS A 128 -19.81 -16.27 -23.54
C LYS A 128 -18.75 -16.79 -24.51
N THR A 129 -19.02 -17.91 -25.17
CA THR A 129 -18.07 -18.58 -26.09
C THR A 129 -17.46 -17.61 -27.12
N LYS A 130 -18.29 -16.77 -27.76
CA LYS A 130 -17.82 -15.78 -28.75
C LYS A 130 -16.85 -14.75 -28.17
N GLU A 131 -17.07 -14.31 -26.93
CA GLU A 131 -16.21 -13.33 -26.26
C GLU A 131 -14.90 -13.98 -25.82
N GLU A 132 -14.95 -15.23 -25.38
CA GLU A 132 -13.76 -16.01 -25.04
C GLU A 132 -12.88 -16.26 -26.27
N GLU A 133 -13.46 -16.75 -27.36
CA GLU A 133 -12.75 -16.95 -28.64
C GLU A 133 -12.08 -15.66 -29.12
N LEU A 134 -12.80 -14.53 -29.05
CA LEU A 134 -12.26 -13.22 -29.40
C LEU A 134 -11.01 -12.84 -28.59
N ILE A 135 -11.03 -13.07 -27.27
CA ILE A 135 -9.88 -12.81 -26.39
C ILE A 135 -8.70 -13.71 -26.78
N LEU A 136 -8.97 -15.01 -26.90
CA LEU A 136 -7.94 -16.01 -27.17
C LEU A 136 -7.29 -15.81 -28.55
N ASP A 137 -8.09 -15.56 -29.59
CA ASP A 137 -7.59 -15.33 -30.95
C ASP A 137 -6.72 -14.08 -31.03
N ARG A 138 -7.12 -12.99 -30.35
CA ARG A 138 -6.32 -11.77 -30.30
C ARG A 138 -5.03 -11.96 -29.52
N TYR A 139 -5.07 -12.64 -28.37
CA TYR A 139 -3.87 -12.94 -27.60
C TYR A 139 -2.90 -13.85 -28.38
N ASN A 140 -3.41 -14.89 -29.04
CA ASN A 140 -2.60 -15.80 -29.84
C ASN A 140 -1.98 -15.06 -31.04
N SER A 141 -2.74 -14.18 -31.71
CA SER A 141 -2.22 -13.34 -32.80
C SER A 141 -1.13 -12.38 -32.33
N LEU A 142 -1.31 -11.79 -31.13
CA LEU A 142 -0.32 -10.92 -30.50
C LEU A 142 0.99 -11.68 -30.23
N ARG A 143 0.92 -12.86 -29.60
CA ARG A 143 2.10 -13.69 -29.29
C ARG A 143 2.78 -14.29 -30.51
N LYS A 144 2.05 -14.54 -31.61
CA LYS A 144 2.66 -14.91 -32.89
C LYS A 144 3.47 -13.77 -33.51
N LYS A 145 3.04 -12.52 -33.30
CA LYS A 145 3.69 -11.34 -33.88
C LYS A 145 4.85 -10.82 -33.04
N TYR A 146 4.78 -10.98 -31.72
CA TYR A 146 5.78 -10.46 -30.79
C TYR A 146 6.18 -11.53 -29.78
N GLU A 147 7.46 -11.90 -29.81
CA GLU A 147 8.04 -12.86 -28.86
C GLU A 147 8.14 -12.27 -27.45
N ILE A 148 8.57 -11.00 -27.35
CA ILE A 148 8.74 -10.26 -26.10
C ILE A 148 7.73 -9.11 -26.09
N LEU A 149 7.03 -8.96 -24.96
CA LEU A 149 6.05 -7.91 -24.74
C LEU A 149 6.47 -7.00 -23.60
N ASP A 150 6.12 -5.72 -23.69
CA ASP A 150 6.31 -4.77 -22.61
C ASP A 150 5.30 -5.00 -21.48
N SER A 151 5.61 -4.47 -20.29
CA SER A 151 4.78 -4.69 -19.10
C SER A 151 3.33 -4.19 -19.23
N ILE A 152 3.05 -3.16 -20.02
CA ILE A 152 1.68 -2.64 -20.18
C ILE A 152 0.86 -3.64 -21.00
N THR A 153 1.45 -4.17 -22.07
CA THR A 153 0.81 -5.18 -22.90
C THR A 153 0.60 -6.50 -22.16
N LEU A 154 1.56 -6.90 -21.32
CA LEU A 154 1.44 -8.08 -20.45
C LEU A 154 0.30 -7.92 -19.44
N GLU A 155 0.22 -6.79 -18.73
CA GLU A 155 -0.87 -6.53 -17.77
C GLU A 155 -2.25 -6.46 -18.43
N GLY A 156 -2.35 -5.86 -19.62
CA GLY A 156 -3.57 -5.88 -20.43
C GLY A 156 -3.98 -7.32 -20.78
N SER A 157 -3.02 -8.13 -21.22
CA SER A 157 -3.24 -9.54 -21.56
C SER A 157 -3.71 -10.37 -20.35
N ILE A 158 -3.10 -10.18 -19.18
CA ILE A 158 -3.53 -10.82 -17.93
C ILE A 158 -4.99 -10.49 -17.61
N SER A 159 -5.36 -9.20 -17.74
CA SER A 159 -6.72 -8.74 -17.45
C SER A 159 -7.75 -9.48 -18.30
N ALA A 160 -7.52 -9.62 -19.61
CA ALA A 160 -8.45 -10.34 -20.49
C ALA A 160 -8.39 -11.86 -20.32
N LEU A 161 -7.20 -12.46 -20.26
CA LEU A 161 -7.04 -13.92 -20.15
C LEU A 161 -7.59 -14.48 -18.85
N SER A 162 -7.59 -13.70 -17.76
CA SER A 162 -8.18 -14.08 -16.48
C SER A 162 -9.68 -14.43 -16.56
N LEU A 163 -10.38 -13.93 -17.59
CA LEU A 163 -11.78 -14.22 -17.85
C LEU A 163 -12.02 -15.57 -18.54
N THR A 164 -10.97 -16.18 -19.08
CA THR A 164 -11.03 -17.34 -19.99
C THR A 164 -10.59 -18.63 -19.30
N LYS A 165 -10.81 -19.77 -19.96
CA LYS A 165 -10.27 -21.07 -19.56
C LYS A 165 -8.74 -21.14 -19.54
N ASP A 166 -8.08 -20.26 -20.31
CA ASP A 166 -6.62 -20.17 -20.41
C ASP A 166 -6.00 -19.25 -19.35
N TRP A 167 -6.73 -18.91 -18.28
CA TRP A 167 -6.27 -18.02 -17.21
C TRP A 167 -4.93 -18.45 -16.58
N LYS A 168 -4.55 -19.73 -16.62
CA LYS A 168 -3.25 -20.21 -16.12
C LYS A 168 -2.06 -19.53 -16.81
N LYS A 169 -2.24 -19.07 -18.06
CA LYS A 169 -1.22 -18.25 -18.76
C LYS A 169 -0.90 -16.96 -18.01
N CYS A 170 -1.84 -16.40 -17.24
CA CYS A 170 -1.61 -15.21 -16.43
C CYS A 170 -0.48 -15.41 -15.41
N ILE A 171 -0.29 -16.62 -14.88
CA ILE A 171 0.79 -16.93 -13.94
C ILE A 171 2.15 -16.72 -14.61
N THR A 172 2.34 -17.27 -15.81
CA THR A 172 3.58 -17.07 -16.58
C THR A 172 3.79 -15.60 -16.93
N LEU A 173 2.73 -14.89 -17.34
CA LEU A 173 2.82 -13.46 -17.65
C LEU A 173 3.17 -12.60 -16.43
N LEU A 174 2.72 -12.98 -15.23
CA LEU A 174 3.12 -12.31 -13.98
C LEU A 174 4.62 -12.46 -13.74
N GLU A 175 5.18 -13.65 -13.96
CA GLU A 175 6.63 -13.88 -13.85
C GLU A 175 7.41 -13.07 -14.89
N ASP A 176 6.91 -12.97 -16.13
CA ASP A 176 7.52 -12.14 -17.17
C ASP A 176 7.56 -10.65 -16.74
N ILE A 177 6.49 -10.14 -16.12
CA ILE A 177 6.46 -8.76 -15.61
C ILE A 177 7.50 -8.57 -14.51
N LYS A 178 7.62 -9.53 -13.57
CA LYS A 178 8.58 -9.48 -12.45
C LYS A 178 10.04 -9.33 -12.89
N LEU A 179 10.37 -9.72 -14.13
CA LEU A 179 11.71 -9.48 -14.70
C LEU A 179 12.05 -8.00 -14.85
N THR A 180 11.04 -7.13 -15.01
CA THR A 180 11.24 -5.70 -15.30
C THR A 180 10.70 -4.79 -14.20
N LYS A 181 9.61 -5.18 -13.53
CA LYS A 181 8.98 -4.39 -12.47
C LYS A 181 8.08 -5.26 -11.59
N ILE A 182 7.65 -4.71 -10.45
CA ILE A 182 6.63 -5.35 -9.62
C ILE A 182 5.27 -5.29 -10.36
N PRO A 183 4.54 -6.41 -10.51
CA PRO A 183 3.22 -6.42 -11.15
C PRO A 183 2.21 -5.46 -10.50
N SER A 184 1.21 -5.03 -11.28
CA SER A 184 0.14 -4.18 -10.78
C SER A 184 -0.83 -4.93 -9.85
N ASN A 185 -1.52 -4.19 -8.95
CA ASN A 185 -2.53 -4.78 -8.04
C ASN A 185 -3.54 -5.60 -8.84
N LEU A 186 -4.08 -5.00 -9.90
CA LEU A 186 -5.07 -5.64 -10.76
C LEU A 186 -4.57 -6.97 -11.32
N SER A 187 -3.32 -7.04 -11.80
CA SER A 187 -2.78 -8.27 -12.40
C SER A 187 -2.71 -9.42 -11.40
N TYR A 188 -2.31 -9.13 -10.15
CA TYR A 188 -2.37 -10.13 -9.09
C TYR A 188 -3.82 -10.48 -8.74
N SER A 189 -4.68 -9.49 -8.51
CA SER A 189 -6.08 -9.67 -8.12
C SER A 189 -6.85 -10.55 -9.11
N VAL A 190 -6.80 -10.24 -10.41
CA VAL A 190 -7.56 -11.00 -11.41
C VAL A 190 -7.02 -12.42 -11.58
N THR A 191 -5.72 -12.63 -11.42
CA THR A 191 -5.11 -13.97 -11.50
C THR A 191 -5.49 -14.81 -10.29
N ALA A 192 -5.46 -14.22 -9.07
CA ALA A 192 -5.90 -14.89 -7.85
C ALA A 192 -7.40 -15.20 -7.89
N SER A 193 -8.22 -14.25 -8.33
CA SER A 193 -9.66 -14.46 -8.53
C SER A 193 -9.95 -15.58 -9.52
N ALA A 194 -9.23 -15.63 -10.65
CA ALA A 194 -9.37 -16.71 -11.62
C ALA A 194 -8.96 -18.07 -11.02
N ALA A 195 -7.91 -18.12 -10.20
CA ALA A 195 -7.50 -19.34 -9.52
C ALA A 195 -8.61 -19.87 -8.59
N PHE A 196 -9.20 -19.02 -7.76
CA PHE A 196 -10.32 -19.42 -6.88
C PHE A 196 -11.53 -19.93 -7.67
N LEU A 197 -11.95 -19.21 -8.71
CA LEU A 197 -13.09 -19.62 -9.55
C LEU A 197 -12.86 -20.93 -10.32
N ASN A 198 -11.60 -21.37 -10.46
CA ASN A 198 -11.23 -22.62 -11.11
C ASN A 198 -10.76 -23.69 -10.11
N ASN A 199 -11.07 -23.54 -8.82
CA ASN A 199 -10.73 -24.48 -7.73
C ASN A 199 -9.21 -24.71 -7.52
N GLU A 200 -8.36 -23.79 -7.97
CA GLU A 200 -6.90 -23.82 -7.75
C GLU A 200 -6.56 -22.94 -6.53
N ILE A 201 -7.04 -23.36 -5.36
CA ILE A 201 -7.11 -22.54 -4.14
C ILE A 201 -5.71 -22.16 -3.64
N ASP A 202 -4.76 -23.10 -3.69
CA ASP A 202 -3.39 -22.88 -3.23
C ASP A 202 -2.68 -21.79 -4.04
N ILE A 203 -2.93 -21.76 -5.35
CA ILE A 203 -2.42 -20.70 -6.24
C ILE A 203 -3.05 -19.36 -5.83
N GLY A 204 -4.37 -19.33 -5.59
CA GLY A 204 -5.07 -18.14 -5.13
C GLY A 204 -4.47 -17.56 -3.85
N TRP A 205 -4.30 -18.39 -2.81
CA TRP A 205 -3.68 -17.96 -1.55
C TRP A 205 -2.23 -17.54 -1.70
N SER A 206 -1.43 -18.27 -2.47
CA SER A 206 -0.03 -17.91 -2.73
C SER A 206 0.09 -16.54 -3.39
N LEU A 207 -0.80 -16.22 -4.33
CA LEU A 207 -0.81 -14.91 -4.99
C LEU A 207 -1.20 -13.80 -4.02
N LEU A 208 -2.17 -14.03 -3.12
CA LEU A 208 -2.52 -13.03 -2.09
C LEU A 208 -1.38 -12.79 -1.11
N GLN A 209 -0.68 -13.85 -0.67
CA GLN A 209 0.52 -13.68 0.15
C GLN A 209 1.60 -12.89 -0.59
N GLN A 210 1.78 -13.14 -1.88
CA GLN A 210 2.70 -12.36 -2.72
C GLN A 210 2.27 -10.89 -2.85
N MET A 211 0.96 -10.60 -2.93
CA MET A 211 0.45 -9.22 -2.92
C MET A 211 0.82 -8.50 -1.62
N ILE A 212 0.68 -9.16 -0.47
CA ILE A 212 1.09 -8.58 0.83
C ILE A 212 2.61 -8.35 0.87
N LEU A 213 3.41 -9.31 0.38
CA LEU A 213 4.87 -9.19 0.25
C LEU A 213 5.28 -7.98 -0.61
N ASP A 214 4.57 -7.74 -1.70
CA ASP A 214 4.83 -6.66 -2.66
C ASP A 214 4.16 -5.32 -2.26
N GLU A 215 3.58 -5.25 -1.07
CA GLU A 215 2.82 -4.11 -0.53
C GLU A 215 1.69 -3.62 -1.45
N LYS A 216 0.99 -4.57 -2.05
CA LYS A 216 -0.20 -4.32 -2.87
C LYS A 216 -1.47 -4.45 -2.03
N ASN A 217 -2.47 -3.66 -2.41
CA ASN A 217 -3.81 -3.80 -1.86
C ASN A 217 -4.53 -4.93 -2.59
N ILE A 218 -5.32 -5.70 -1.84
CA ILE A 218 -6.19 -6.73 -2.39
C ILE A 218 -7.47 -6.08 -2.90
N ASP A 219 -7.77 -6.23 -4.18
CA ASP A 219 -8.99 -5.67 -4.76
C ASP A 219 -10.23 -6.50 -4.36
N ASN A 220 -11.39 -5.84 -4.27
CA ASN A 220 -12.64 -6.46 -3.82
C ASN A 220 -13.04 -7.72 -4.62
N ILE A 221 -12.68 -7.77 -5.90
CA ILE A 221 -12.96 -8.90 -6.80
C ILE A 221 -12.37 -10.22 -6.33
N VAL A 222 -11.30 -10.20 -5.53
CA VAL A 222 -10.70 -11.40 -4.95
C VAL A 222 -11.64 -12.03 -3.95
N TYR A 223 -12.18 -11.22 -3.02
CA TYR A 223 -13.11 -11.70 -2.01
C TYR A 223 -14.38 -12.23 -2.67
N TYR A 224 -14.90 -11.55 -3.69
CA TYR A 224 -16.08 -12.01 -4.41
C TYR A 224 -15.85 -13.35 -5.11
N ALA A 225 -14.69 -13.50 -5.77
CA ALA A 225 -14.29 -14.76 -6.40
C ALA A 225 -14.15 -15.89 -5.37
N TYR A 226 -13.56 -15.62 -4.21
CA TYR A 226 -13.45 -16.60 -3.12
C TYR A 226 -14.83 -17.01 -2.59
N LEU A 227 -15.73 -16.05 -2.32
CA LEU A 227 -17.10 -16.37 -1.88
C LEU A 227 -17.87 -17.17 -2.93
N ASN A 228 -17.69 -16.88 -4.22
CA ASN A 228 -18.28 -17.66 -5.31
C ASN A 228 -17.72 -19.10 -5.35
N TYR A 229 -16.41 -19.27 -5.11
CA TYR A 229 -15.83 -20.59 -4.88
C TYR A 229 -16.48 -21.32 -3.69
N LEU A 230 -16.72 -20.62 -2.57
CA LEU A 230 -17.40 -21.20 -1.41
C LEU A 230 -18.85 -21.63 -1.68
N LYS A 231 -19.57 -20.95 -2.59
CA LYS A 231 -20.91 -21.37 -3.00
C LYS A 231 -20.91 -22.69 -3.79
N ALA A 232 -19.82 -22.96 -4.52
CA ALA A 232 -19.70 -24.13 -5.39
C ALA A 232 -18.98 -25.31 -4.73
N THR A 233 -18.22 -25.07 -3.66
CA THR A 233 -17.46 -26.12 -2.97
C THR A 233 -18.37 -27.05 -2.17
N LYS A 234 -17.91 -28.29 -1.97
CA LYS A 234 -18.54 -29.27 -1.07
C LYS A 234 -17.94 -29.23 0.33
N ASN A 235 -16.90 -28.43 0.54
CA ASN A 235 -16.24 -28.29 1.83
C ASN A 235 -17.14 -27.57 2.83
N ASP A 236 -16.83 -27.72 4.12
CA ASP A 236 -17.51 -26.99 5.17
C ASP A 236 -17.27 -25.48 5.01
N ILE A 237 -18.34 -24.74 4.73
CA ILE A 237 -18.34 -23.30 4.50
C ILE A 237 -17.74 -22.55 5.70
N LYS A 238 -17.98 -23.01 6.94
CA LYS A 238 -17.43 -22.37 8.14
C LYS A 238 -15.92 -22.51 8.16
N ILE A 239 -15.39 -23.70 7.90
CA ILE A 239 -13.94 -23.94 7.88
C ILE A 239 -13.27 -23.08 6.80
N GLU A 240 -13.84 -23.02 5.60
CA GLU A 240 -13.27 -22.26 4.50
C GLU A 240 -13.39 -20.74 4.70
N LEU A 241 -14.49 -20.25 5.28
CA LEU A 241 -14.65 -18.84 5.62
C LEU A 241 -13.71 -18.42 6.76
N GLU A 242 -13.47 -19.32 7.71
CA GLU A 242 -12.50 -19.11 8.78
C GLU A 242 -11.07 -18.95 8.25
N LYS A 243 -10.66 -19.69 7.20
CA LYS A 243 -9.36 -19.47 6.53
C LYS A 243 -9.21 -18.04 6.02
N LEU A 244 -10.27 -17.47 5.43
CA LEU A 244 -10.26 -16.07 4.99
C LEU A 244 -10.09 -15.14 6.19
N PHE A 245 -10.81 -15.36 7.28
CA PHE A 245 -10.75 -14.49 8.44
C PHE A 245 -9.40 -14.57 9.17
N MET A 246 -8.80 -15.76 9.23
CA MET A 246 -7.43 -15.94 9.68
C MET A 246 -6.45 -15.17 8.78
N PHE A 247 -6.59 -15.27 7.46
CA PHE A 247 -5.74 -14.49 6.53
C PHE A 247 -5.87 -12.98 6.76
N LEU A 248 -7.10 -12.47 6.99
CA LEU A 248 -7.33 -11.06 7.33
C LEU A 248 -6.70 -10.67 8.67
N GLN A 249 -6.77 -11.55 9.67
CA GLN A 249 -6.19 -11.35 10.99
C GLN A 249 -4.66 -11.31 10.94
N GLU A 250 -4.05 -12.31 10.30
CA GLU A 250 -2.59 -12.46 10.21
C GLU A 250 -1.94 -11.27 9.52
N ASN A 251 -2.63 -10.65 8.56
CA ASN A 251 -2.11 -9.55 7.74
C ASN A 251 -2.65 -8.16 8.14
N ASP A 252 -3.37 -8.05 9.27
CA ASP A 252 -3.99 -6.81 9.77
C ASP A 252 -4.84 -6.07 8.71
N ILE A 253 -5.63 -6.83 7.94
CA ILE A 253 -6.40 -6.29 6.82
C ILE A 253 -7.74 -5.73 7.31
N VAL A 254 -8.01 -4.48 6.96
CA VAL A 254 -9.33 -3.84 7.08
C VAL A 254 -9.97 -3.81 5.70
N ILE A 255 -11.10 -4.51 5.55
CA ILE A 255 -11.79 -4.64 4.25
C ILE A 255 -12.65 -3.40 3.93
N GLU A 256 -13.10 -3.31 2.69
CA GLU A 256 -14.06 -2.28 2.27
C GLU A 256 -15.50 -2.68 2.65
N SER A 257 -16.38 -1.69 2.79
CA SER A 257 -17.80 -1.90 3.11
C SER A 257 -18.50 -2.86 2.16
N ASP A 258 -18.19 -2.78 0.87
CA ASP A 258 -18.83 -3.64 -0.15
C ASP A 258 -18.46 -5.12 0.06
N VAL A 259 -17.21 -5.37 0.48
CA VAL A 259 -16.75 -6.72 0.84
C VAL A 259 -17.44 -7.20 2.12
N ALA A 260 -17.57 -6.32 3.13
CA ALA A 260 -18.26 -6.67 4.36
C ALA A 260 -19.74 -7.01 4.12
N LEU A 261 -20.42 -6.24 3.25
CA LEU A 261 -21.79 -6.53 2.81
C LEU A 261 -21.87 -7.88 2.10
N LYS A 262 -20.95 -8.19 1.19
CA LYS A 262 -20.95 -9.47 0.48
C LYS A 262 -20.66 -10.66 1.39
N ILE A 263 -19.77 -10.52 2.37
CA ILE A 263 -19.55 -11.54 3.41
C ILE A 263 -20.81 -11.72 4.25
N SER A 264 -21.50 -10.63 4.62
CA SER A 264 -22.74 -10.66 5.40
C SER A 264 -23.87 -11.38 4.66
N GLU A 265 -24.09 -11.03 3.39
CA GLU A 265 -25.05 -11.68 2.49
C GLU A 265 -24.76 -13.18 2.35
N PHE A 266 -23.50 -13.53 2.04
CA PHE A 266 -23.08 -14.92 1.93
C PHE A 266 -23.27 -15.70 3.24
N GLY A 267 -22.94 -15.08 4.38
CA GLY A 267 -23.15 -15.65 5.69
C GLY A 267 -24.63 -15.96 5.95
N ASN A 268 -25.52 -15.01 5.65
CA ASN A 268 -26.97 -15.20 5.81
C ASN A 268 -27.51 -16.33 4.91
N GLU A 269 -27.08 -16.36 3.64
CA GLU A 269 -27.43 -17.45 2.70
C GLU A 269 -26.94 -18.82 3.19
N SER A 270 -25.83 -18.85 3.92
CA SER A 270 -25.21 -20.06 4.48
C SER A 270 -25.70 -20.41 5.90
N GLY A 271 -26.72 -19.70 6.42
CA GLY A 271 -27.28 -19.95 7.75
C GLY A 271 -26.46 -19.40 8.93
N LEU A 272 -25.46 -18.54 8.68
CA LEU A 272 -24.68 -17.86 9.71
C LEU A 272 -25.38 -16.59 10.17
N THR A 273 -25.41 -16.38 11.49
CA THR A 273 -25.92 -15.13 12.07
C THR A 273 -24.83 -14.07 12.04
N ASN A 274 -25.08 -12.92 11.41
CA ASN A 274 -24.12 -11.83 11.40
C ASN A 274 -24.77 -10.44 11.41
N PHE A 275 -24.07 -9.47 11.98
CA PHE A 275 -24.55 -8.09 12.11
C PHE A 275 -23.41 -7.09 11.96
N ALA A 276 -23.66 -6.01 11.21
CA ALA A 276 -22.83 -4.82 11.28
C ALA A 276 -22.97 -4.19 12.68
N THR A 277 -21.84 -3.85 13.29
CA THR A 277 -21.77 -3.35 14.66
C THR A 277 -20.69 -2.29 14.82
N ALA A 278 -20.79 -1.56 15.92
CA ALA A 278 -19.76 -0.62 16.36
C ALA A 278 -19.16 -1.12 17.66
N VAL A 279 -17.96 -0.61 17.95
CA VAL A 279 -17.20 -0.98 19.15
C VAL A 279 -17.23 0.17 20.15
N SER A 280 -17.39 -0.16 21.43
CA SER A 280 -17.37 0.80 22.54
C SER A 280 -15.98 1.43 22.71
N LYS A 281 -15.87 2.53 23.47
CA LYS A 281 -14.55 3.09 23.84
C LYS A 281 -13.68 2.11 24.64
N ARG A 282 -14.28 1.10 25.28
CA ARG A 282 -13.63 0.04 26.06
C ARG A 282 -13.28 -1.20 25.23
N ALA A 283 -13.45 -1.11 23.90
CA ALA A 283 -13.25 -2.19 22.94
C ALA A 283 -14.31 -3.31 22.99
N ASP A 284 -15.48 -3.08 23.58
CA ASP A 284 -16.56 -4.08 23.58
C ASP A 284 -17.42 -3.98 22.31
N CYS A 285 -17.67 -5.12 21.66
CA CYS A 285 -18.60 -5.21 20.55
C CYS A 285 -20.03 -4.96 21.03
N ARG A 286 -20.75 -4.00 20.43
CA ARG A 286 -22.13 -3.67 20.83
C ARG A 286 -23.17 -4.77 20.53
N ASN A 287 -22.83 -5.71 19.65
CA ASN A 287 -23.71 -6.82 19.29
C ASN A 287 -23.59 -8.01 20.28
N CYS A 288 -22.40 -8.59 20.42
CA CYS A 288 -22.18 -9.79 21.24
C CYS A 288 -21.58 -9.52 22.63
N ASN A 289 -21.25 -8.26 22.96
CA ASN A 289 -20.58 -7.83 24.20
C ASN A 289 -19.19 -8.45 24.43
N GLN A 290 -18.60 -9.12 23.43
CA GLN A 290 -17.22 -9.61 23.52
C GLN A 290 -16.24 -8.44 23.45
N LYS A 291 -15.17 -8.53 24.23
CA LYS A 291 -14.10 -7.55 24.26
C LYS A 291 -13.09 -7.86 23.15
N LEU A 292 -12.90 -6.91 22.24
CA LEU A 292 -11.86 -6.97 21.23
C LEU A 292 -10.50 -6.69 21.85
N GLU A 293 -9.51 -7.37 21.33
CA GLU A 293 -8.16 -7.40 21.86
C GLU A 293 -7.27 -6.39 21.14
N LYS A 294 -6.26 -5.98 21.90
CA LYS A 294 -5.07 -5.32 21.38
C LYS A 294 -4.00 -6.40 21.22
N PHE A 295 -3.65 -6.73 19.97
CA PHE A 295 -2.64 -7.75 19.67
C PHE A 295 -1.23 -7.22 19.87
N ASP A 296 -0.76 -7.25 21.11
CA ASP A 296 0.62 -6.91 21.44
C ASP A 296 1.59 -8.02 21.01
N LEU A 297 2.84 -7.66 20.76
CA LEU A 297 3.86 -8.65 20.41
C LEU A 297 4.19 -9.48 21.65
N ASP A 298 4.25 -10.79 21.47
CA ASP A 298 4.84 -11.64 22.48
C ASP A 298 6.37 -11.43 22.56
N ASN A 299 7.01 -12.06 23.55
CA ASN A 299 8.44 -11.86 23.77
C ASN A 299 9.30 -12.47 22.64
N GLU A 300 8.84 -13.55 22.00
CA GLU A 300 9.55 -14.23 20.91
C GLU A 300 9.44 -13.42 19.62
N GLU A 301 8.24 -12.97 19.29
CA GLU A 301 7.94 -12.06 18.18
C GLU A 301 8.74 -10.77 18.29
N PHE A 302 8.77 -10.18 19.50
CA PHE A 302 9.54 -8.97 19.75
C PHE A 302 11.04 -9.22 19.60
N ALA A 303 11.57 -10.32 20.12
CA ALA A 303 12.99 -10.67 19.98
C ALA A 303 13.38 -10.91 18.52
N ALA A 304 12.52 -11.59 17.75
CA ALA A 304 12.70 -11.80 16.32
C ALA A 304 12.71 -10.47 15.55
N LEU A 305 11.75 -9.58 15.84
CA LEU A 305 11.69 -8.24 15.24
C LEU A 305 12.94 -7.41 15.58
N LYS A 306 13.33 -7.37 16.86
CA LYS A 306 14.53 -6.65 17.33
C LYS A 306 15.78 -7.14 16.60
N THR A 307 15.96 -8.46 16.52
CA THR A 307 17.10 -9.08 15.84
C THR A 307 17.11 -8.76 14.35
N ALA A 308 15.95 -8.82 13.69
CA ALA A 308 15.84 -8.54 12.27
C ALA A 308 16.08 -7.07 11.93
N ILE A 309 15.55 -6.13 12.72
CA ILE A 309 15.82 -4.69 12.54
C ILE A 309 17.32 -4.44 12.75
N PHE A 310 17.91 -4.98 13.81
CA PHE A 310 19.34 -4.82 14.06
C PHE A 310 20.19 -5.35 12.91
N LYS A 311 19.91 -6.57 12.45
CA LYS A 311 20.65 -7.18 11.35
C LYS A 311 20.44 -6.45 10.03
N ASN A 312 19.22 -6.05 9.67
CA ASN A 312 18.92 -5.59 8.32
C ASN A 312 18.99 -4.07 8.16
N VAL A 313 18.60 -3.32 9.19
CA VAL A 313 18.58 -1.85 9.17
C VAL A 313 19.93 -1.30 9.61
N ILE A 314 20.54 -1.90 10.62
CA ILE A 314 21.70 -1.32 11.30
C ILE A 314 23.00 -1.92 10.75
N VAL A 315 23.09 -3.26 10.68
CA VAL A 315 24.30 -3.95 10.19
C VAL A 315 24.26 -4.19 8.67
N GLY A 316 23.10 -4.54 8.12
CA GLY A 316 23.02 -5.32 6.88
C GLY A 316 23.02 -4.53 5.58
N ARG A 317 22.75 -3.22 5.60
CA ARG A 317 22.77 -2.37 4.39
C ARG A 317 23.08 -0.92 4.76
N ASP A 318 24.33 -0.54 4.56
CA ASP A 318 24.78 0.83 4.30
C ASP A 318 24.59 1.94 5.34
N ILE A 319 23.83 1.80 6.43
CA ILE A 319 23.66 2.92 7.38
C ILE A 319 24.99 3.19 8.10
N PHE A 320 25.63 2.17 8.67
CA PHE A 320 26.97 2.31 9.25
C PHE A 320 28.10 2.44 8.22
N VAL A 321 27.85 2.10 6.95
CA VAL A 321 28.83 2.31 5.86
C VAL A 321 28.78 3.76 5.35
N LYS A 322 27.60 4.39 5.38
CA LYS A 322 27.39 5.81 5.00
C LYS A 322 27.53 6.77 6.17
N THR A 323 27.51 6.28 7.40
CA THR A 323 27.68 7.07 8.62
C THR A 323 29.12 6.99 9.11
N ASN A 324 29.58 8.04 9.80
CA ASN A 324 30.95 8.12 10.30
C ASN A 324 31.24 6.97 11.29
N PRO A 325 32.31 6.16 11.13
CA PRO A 325 32.68 5.09 12.08
C PRO A 325 32.78 5.55 13.54
N ASN A 326 33.20 6.79 13.77
CA ASN A 326 33.26 7.37 15.12
C ASN A 326 31.86 7.58 15.73
N GLU A 327 30.85 7.90 14.91
CA GLU A 327 29.47 8.01 15.37
C GLU A 327 28.90 6.66 15.76
N VAL A 328 29.25 5.61 15.01
CA VAL A 328 28.89 4.22 15.32
C VAL A 328 29.51 3.77 16.63
N ASN A 329 30.81 4.03 16.82
CA ASN A 329 31.51 3.66 18.05
C ASN A 329 30.91 4.39 19.27
N ARG A 330 30.70 5.71 19.16
CA ARG A 330 30.03 6.49 20.21
C ARG A 330 28.62 5.97 20.51
N PHE A 331 27.90 5.51 19.50
CA PHE A 331 26.58 4.91 19.70
C PHE A 331 26.68 3.56 20.41
N ASN A 332 27.61 2.70 20.03
CA ASN A 332 27.82 1.41 20.70
C ASN A 332 28.24 1.61 22.17
N GLU A 333 29.13 2.56 22.46
CA GLU A 333 29.49 2.96 23.82
C GLU A 333 28.28 3.49 24.59
N PHE A 334 27.50 4.38 23.96
CA PHE A 334 26.27 4.91 24.54
C PHE A 334 25.29 3.80 24.93
N ILE A 335 25.04 2.83 24.04
CA ILE A 335 24.12 1.73 24.31
C ILE A 335 24.66 0.78 25.38
N SER A 336 25.97 0.51 25.38
CA SER A 336 26.58 -0.41 26.34
C SER A 336 26.61 0.16 27.76
N ALA A 337 26.62 1.48 27.89
CA ALA A 337 26.71 2.18 29.17
C ALA A 337 25.36 2.60 29.76
N GLN A 338 24.26 2.50 29.02
CA GLN A 338 22.97 3.10 29.40
C GLN A 338 21.91 2.08 29.81
N GLU A 339 21.03 2.51 30.71
CA GLU A 339 19.86 1.77 31.15
C GLU A 339 18.73 1.80 30.11
N GLU A 340 17.71 0.96 30.31
CA GLU A 340 16.48 0.97 29.52
C GLU A 340 15.71 2.29 29.68
N PHE A 341 15.19 2.82 28.56
CA PHE A 341 14.35 4.02 28.54
C PHE A 341 12.85 3.68 28.43
N ASP A 342 12.02 4.39 29.20
CA ASP A 342 10.57 4.31 29.06
C ASP A 342 10.09 4.97 27.76
N VAL A 343 10.75 6.06 27.35
CA VAL A 343 10.33 6.92 26.24
C VAL A 343 11.52 7.31 25.38
N VAL A 344 11.40 7.10 24.08
CA VAL A 344 12.37 7.53 23.07
C VAL A 344 11.73 8.56 22.16
N LEU A 345 12.28 9.77 22.18
CA LEU A 345 11.77 10.96 21.50
C LEU A 345 12.57 11.24 20.23
N ASP A 346 11.87 11.38 19.11
CA ASP A 346 12.41 11.95 17.90
C ASP A 346 12.43 13.48 18.02
N GLY A 347 13.58 14.02 18.41
CA GLY A 347 13.75 15.42 18.75
C GLY A 347 13.46 16.36 17.59
N LEU A 348 13.79 15.97 16.35
CA LEU A 348 13.50 16.79 15.17
C LEU A 348 12.04 16.70 14.74
N ASN A 349 11.46 15.50 14.75
CA ASN A 349 10.04 15.36 14.39
C ASN A 349 9.14 16.12 15.37
N VAL A 350 9.47 16.11 16.66
CA VAL A 350 8.77 16.91 17.67
C VAL A 350 9.03 18.40 17.52
N ALA A 351 10.28 18.82 17.27
CA ALA A 351 10.58 20.23 17.02
C ALA A 351 9.80 20.77 15.82
N PHE A 352 9.77 20.04 14.70
CA PHE A 352 9.08 20.46 13.48
C PHE A 352 7.59 20.13 13.47
N SER A 353 7.02 19.70 14.59
CA SER A 353 5.61 19.33 14.69
C SER A 353 4.66 20.50 14.40
N ALA A 354 5.11 21.74 14.65
CA ALA A 354 4.41 22.98 14.34
C ALA A 354 4.71 23.52 12.92
N GLY A 355 5.57 22.85 12.15
CA GLY A 355 6.05 23.32 10.84
C GLY A 355 7.52 23.73 10.88
N THR A 356 8.14 23.90 9.70
CA THR A 356 9.59 24.14 9.58
C THR A 356 10.00 25.62 9.60
N ARG A 357 9.03 26.55 9.61
CA ARG A 357 9.27 28.01 9.48
C ARG A 357 9.28 28.76 10.81
N HIS A 358 9.48 28.07 11.93
CA HIS A 358 9.53 28.69 13.25
C HIS A 358 10.95 28.94 13.74
N SER A 359 11.08 29.74 14.80
CA SER A 359 12.37 30.03 15.40
C SER A 359 12.88 28.85 16.24
N PRO A 360 14.22 28.75 16.46
CA PRO A 360 14.81 27.78 17.38
C PRO A 360 14.22 27.80 18.81
N GLN A 361 13.69 28.95 19.25
CA GLN A 361 12.99 29.07 20.53
C GLN A 361 11.72 28.22 20.58
N VAL A 362 10.91 28.27 19.51
CA VAL A 362 9.67 27.47 19.43
C VAL A 362 10.02 25.99 19.34
N PHE A 363 10.98 25.61 18.51
CA PHE A 363 11.42 24.23 18.35
C PHE A 363 11.92 23.61 19.66
N SER A 364 12.82 24.30 20.35
CA SER A 364 13.34 23.84 21.64
C SER A 364 12.27 23.83 22.74
N SER A 365 11.32 24.76 22.72
CA SER A 365 10.19 24.80 23.66
C SER A 365 9.26 23.60 23.48
N LEU A 366 8.97 23.19 22.23
CA LEU A 366 8.16 22.00 21.95
C LEU A 366 8.81 20.73 22.50
N VAL A 367 10.11 20.55 22.24
CA VAL A 367 10.86 19.39 22.77
C VAL A 367 10.91 19.42 24.29
N ALA A 368 11.21 20.56 24.91
CA ALA A 368 11.22 20.72 26.37
C ALA A 368 9.85 20.43 27.00
N SER A 369 8.76 20.85 26.36
CA SER A 369 7.38 20.59 26.82
C SER A 369 7.07 19.10 26.83
N VAL A 370 7.47 18.37 25.77
CA VAL A 370 7.30 16.91 25.69
C VAL A 370 8.17 16.18 26.72
N VAL A 371 9.42 16.59 26.91
CA VAL A 371 10.30 16.03 27.96
C VAL A 371 9.67 16.26 29.33
N SER A 372 9.25 17.49 29.64
CA SER A 372 8.61 17.85 30.91
C SER A 372 7.37 16.99 31.19
N TYR A 373 6.54 16.74 30.17
CA TYR A 373 5.35 15.90 30.30
C TYR A 373 5.65 14.47 30.78
N PHE A 374 6.68 13.82 30.23
CA PHE A 374 7.05 12.45 30.61
C PHE A 374 7.84 12.41 31.92
N VAL A 375 8.71 13.38 32.16
CA VAL A 375 9.49 13.46 33.40
C VAL A 375 8.59 13.67 34.61
N LYS A 376 7.53 14.49 34.49
CA LYS A 376 6.50 14.66 35.54
C LYS A 376 5.75 13.35 35.87
N GLN A 377 5.78 12.37 34.97
CA GLN A 377 5.21 11.03 35.18
C GLN A 377 6.25 10.03 35.71
N GLY A 378 7.47 10.49 36.04
CA GLY A 378 8.56 9.64 36.51
C GLY A 378 9.18 8.75 35.42
N LYS A 379 9.00 9.10 34.14
CA LYS A 379 9.52 8.31 33.01
C LYS A 379 10.96 8.67 32.66
N LYS A 380 11.79 7.67 32.35
CA LYS A 380 13.14 7.86 31.79
C LYS A 380 13.05 8.19 30.30
N VAL A 381 13.51 9.39 29.93
CA VAL A 381 13.39 9.91 28.57
C VAL A 381 14.75 9.93 27.87
N LEU A 382 14.78 9.41 26.64
CA LEU A 382 15.86 9.58 25.68
C LEU A 382 15.41 10.50 24.55
N VAL A 383 16.19 11.52 24.23
CA VAL A 383 16.01 12.37 23.05
C VAL A 383 17.08 12.01 22.01
N VAL A 384 16.64 11.52 20.86
CA VAL A 384 17.50 11.34 19.68
C VAL A 384 17.35 12.55 18.78
N GLY A 385 18.47 13.15 18.39
CA GLY A 385 18.47 14.40 17.64
C GLY A 385 19.74 14.61 16.83
N ARG A 386 20.00 15.87 16.44
CA ARG A 386 21.14 16.28 15.62
C ARG A 386 22.02 17.32 16.31
N TYR A 387 23.31 17.36 15.97
CA TYR A 387 24.25 18.31 16.61
C TYR A 387 23.83 19.78 16.54
N HIS A 388 23.14 20.22 15.49
CA HIS A 388 22.67 21.61 15.41
C HIS A 388 21.69 21.98 16.54
N MET A 389 21.03 21.01 17.18
CA MET A 389 20.18 21.25 18.35
C MET A 389 20.96 21.81 19.54
N LYS A 390 22.29 21.62 19.61
CA LYS A 390 23.13 22.26 20.64
C LYS A 390 23.14 23.79 20.55
N GLN A 391 22.80 24.35 19.39
CA GLN A 391 22.72 25.79 19.16
C GLN A 391 21.36 26.36 19.57
N TRP A 392 20.45 25.52 20.07
CA TRP A 392 19.16 25.99 20.57
C TRP A 392 19.31 26.84 21.83
N PRO A 393 18.29 27.68 22.13
CA PRO A 393 18.29 28.55 23.30
C PRO A 393 18.62 27.82 24.60
N ARG A 394 19.50 28.45 25.39
CA ARG A 394 20.13 27.82 26.57
C ARG A 394 19.13 27.34 27.61
N ASP A 395 18.06 28.09 27.87
CA ASP A 395 17.11 27.74 28.93
C ASP A 395 16.40 26.41 28.63
N ASN A 396 15.84 26.28 27.43
CA ASN A 396 15.18 25.05 26.99
C ASN A 396 16.17 23.90 26.83
N TRP A 397 17.34 24.16 26.26
CA TRP A 397 18.35 23.13 26.04
C TRP A 397 18.96 22.61 27.35
N SER A 398 19.19 23.50 28.32
CA SER A 398 19.66 23.13 29.66
C SER A 398 18.63 22.27 30.37
N PHE A 399 17.35 22.64 30.31
CA PHE A 399 16.27 21.83 30.87
C PHE A 399 16.25 20.43 30.27
N ILE A 400 16.35 20.30 28.94
CA ILE A 400 16.36 19.00 28.25
C ILE A 400 17.53 18.14 28.73
N ASN A 401 18.77 18.67 28.76
CA ASN A 401 19.94 17.90 29.17
C ASN A 401 19.94 17.49 30.66
N GLN A 402 19.26 18.26 31.51
CA GLN A 402 19.16 17.95 32.94
C GLN A 402 18.10 16.88 33.23
N ASN A 403 17.09 16.74 32.36
CA ASN A 403 15.91 15.91 32.62
C ASN A 403 15.75 14.75 31.63
N ALA A 404 16.58 14.67 30.60
CA ALA A 404 16.57 13.58 29.63
C ALA A 404 18.00 13.22 29.21
N THR A 405 18.19 11.96 28.83
CA THR A 405 19.40 11.54 28.13
C THR A 405 19.31 12.00 26.69
N VAL A 406 20.40 12.55 26.13
CA VAL A 406 20.40 13.12 24.78
C VAL A 406 21.47 12.46 23.93
N PHE A 407 21.06 11.85 22.81
CA PHE A 407 21.96 11.32 21.80
C PHE A 407 21.83 12.10 20.49
N LEU A 408 22.91 12.79 20.10
CA LEU A 408 22.92 13.62 18.90
C LEU A 408 23.75 12.99 17.79
N THR A 409 23.16 12.74 16.62
CA THR A 409 23.85 12.28 15.41
C THR A 409 24.37 13.47 14.59
N ASN A 410 25.29 13.20 13.65
CA ASN A 410 25.75 14.19 12.67
C ASN A 410 24.57 14.74 11.87
N ASN A 411 24.61 16.03 11.52
CA ASN A 411 23.53 16.69 10.79
C ASN A 411 23.26 16.07 9.40
N ILE A 412 24.22 15.33 8.85
CA ILE A 412 24.13 14.64 7.56
C ILE A 412 23.73 13.15 7.67
N SER A 413 23.74 12.56 8.87
CA SER A 413 23.40 11.15 9.08
C SER A 413 21.89 10.90 8.85
N GLN A 414 21.43 9.66 9.01
CA GLN A 414 20.02 9.37 9.24
C GLN A 414 19.84 9.07 10.73
N ASP A 415 18.89 9.72 11.40
CA ASP A 415 18.59 9.59 12.83
C ASP A 415 17.58 8.48 13.12
N ASP A 416 16.64 8.23 12.21
CA ASP A 416 15.63 7.18 12.33
C ASP A 416 16.18 5.78 12.73
N PRO A 417 17.34 5.31 12.21
CA PRO A 417 17.90 4.01 12.59
C PRO A 417 18.34 3.96 14.06
N TYR A 418 18.92 5.06 14.55
CA TYR A 418 19.35 5.18 15.95
C TYR A 418 18.13 5.25 16.87
N LEU A 419 17.10 6.00 16.47
CA LEU A 419 15.83 6.09 17.17
C LEU A 419 15.17 4.71 17.32
N LEU A 420 15.03 3.98 16.21
CA LEU A 420 14.44 2.64 16.20
C LEU A 420 15.26 1.66 17.04
N TYR A 421 16.59 1.72 16.96
CA TYR A 421 17.44 0.89 17.81
C TYR A 421 17.20 1.14 19.28
N CYS A 422 17.26 2.41 19.71
CA CYS A 422 17.07 2.75 21.12
C CYS A 422 15.69 2.33 21.62
N ALA A 423 14.65 2.53 20.82
CA ALA A 423 13.29 2.14 21.18
C ALA A 423 13.16 0.62 21.35
N LEU A 424 13.66 -0.17 20.41
CA LEU A 424 13.63 -1.64 20.48
C LEU A 424 14.58 -2.19 21.55
N ASN A 425 15.71 -1.53 21.79
CA ASN A 425 16.68 -1.99 22.78
C ASN A 425 16.21 -1.75 24.21
N SER A 426 15.45 -0.68 24.45
CA SER A 426 14.90 -0.33 25.75
C SER A 426 13.72 -1.21 26.19
N GLY A 427 13.19 -2.04 25.28
CA GLY A 427 12.20 -3.06 25.60
C GLY A 427 10.90 -2.94 24.82
N LYS A 428 10.06 -3.98 24.94
CA LYS A 428 8.82 -4.09 24.15
C LYS A 428 7.77 -3.03 24.46
N ASN A 429 7.84 -2.43 25.66
CA ASN A 429 6.87 -1.46 26.17
C ASN A 429 7.31 -0.01 25.98
N THR A 430 8.51 0.23 25.42
CA THR A 430 9.04 1.58 25.23
C THR A 430 8.15 2.39 24.29
N ILE A 431 7.82 3.61 24.71
CA ILE A 431 7.04 4.56 23.91
C ILE A 431 7.99 5.23 22.91
N ILE A 432 7.56 5.30 21.64
CA ILE A 432 8.27 6.05 20.60
C ILE A 432 7.46 7.28 20.22
N VAL A 433 8.05 8.46 20.35
CA VAL A 433 7.36 9.73 20.06
C VAL A 433 7.85 10.27 18.73
N THR A 434 7.09 10.03 17.67
CA THR A 434 7.35 10.50 16.31
C THR A 434 6.06 10.45 15.49
N ARG A 435 5.94 11.28 14.47
CA ARG A 435 4.90 11.22 13.44
C ARG A 435 5.30 10.39 12.22
N ASP A 436 6.58 10.01 12.09
CA ASP A 436 7.04 9.24 10.94
C ASP A 436 6.51 7.79 11.01
N LEU A 437 6.06 7.25 9.89
CA LEU A 437 5.59 5.88 9.77
C LEU A 437 6.73 4.89 9.49
N MET A 438 7.97 5.36 9.38
CA MET A 438 9.19 4.56 9.25
C MET A 438 9.14 3.60 8.05
N ARG A 439 8.49 4.04 6.96
CA ARG A 439 8.19 3.18 5.80
C ARG A 439 9.46 2.61 5.16
N SER A 440 10.50 3.41 5.00
CA SER A 440 11.80 2.98 4.46
C SER A 440 12.43 1.83 5.26
N HIS A 441 12.37 1.90 6.58
CA HIS A 441 12.93 0.89 7.47
C HIS A 441 12.14 -0.42 7.44
N LYS A 442 10.80 -0.31 7.33
CA LYS A 442 9.94 -1.48 7.11
C LYS A 442 10.30 -2.24 5.83
N PHE A 443 10.62 -1.54 4.73
CA PHE A 443 11.04 -2.19 3.47
C PHE A 443 12.35 -2.98 3.59
N LEU A 444 13.21 -2.65 4.54
CA LEU A 444 14.47 -3.38 4.78
C LEU A 444 14.23 -4.76 5.41
N LEU A 445 13.08 -4.96 6.05
CA LEU A 445 12.64 -6.28 6.49
C LEU A 445 12.20 -7.07 5.25
N LYS A 446 12.89 -8.18 4.96
CA LYS A 446 12.60 -9.00 3.78
C LYS A 446 11.35 -9.88 3.94
N GLU A 447 11.09 -10.32 5.17
CA GLU A 447 9.99 -11.24 5.47
C GLU A 447 8.70 -10.47 5.79
N THR A 448 7.57 -10.90 5.23
CA THR A 448 6.25 -10.31 5.50
C THR A 448 5.88 -10.35 6.97
N LYS A 449 6.13 -11.48 7.64
CA LYS A 449 5.84 -11.62 9.08
C LYS A 449 6.52 -10.51 9.88
N LEU A 450 7.81 -10.26 9.63
CA LEU A 450 8.55 -9.20 10.32
C LEU A 450 8.00 -7.80 10.01
N ARG A 451 7.55 -7.54 8.77
CA ARG A 451 6.91 -6.26 8.41
C ARG A 451 5.59 -6.04 9.15
N ILE A 452 4.80 -7.09 9.32
CA ILE A 452 3.54 -7.06 10.08
C ILE A 452 3.86 -6.81 11.56
N LEU A 453 4.80 -7.57 12.14
CA LEU A 453 5.25 -7.38 13.52
C LEU A 453 5.76 -5.96 13.76
N PHE A 454 6.51 -5.39 12.81
CA PHE A 454 6.99 -4.00 12.89
C PHE A 454 5.83 -3.00 12.94
N ASN A 455 4.83 -3.15 12.05
CA ASN A 455 3.65 -2.30 12.04
C ASN A 455 2.83 -2.43 13.33
N ARG A 456 2.64 -3.66 13.84
CA ARG A 456 1.95 -3.93 15.11
C ARG A 456 2.67 -3.23 16.25
N TRP A 457 3.97 -3.47 16.41
CA TRP A 457 4.78 -2.82 17.43
C TRP A 457 4.71 -1.29 17.34
N LEU A 458 4.94 -0.72 16.15
CA LEU A 458 4.95 0.72 15.96
C LEU A 458 3.58 1.32 16.24
N SER A 459 2.50 0.76 15.70
CA SER A 459 1.13 1.27 15.89
C SER A 459 0.68 1.29 17.35
N GLN A 460 1.27 0.44 18.19
CA GLN A 460 0.92 0.30 19.60
C GLN A 460 1.78 1.10 20.57
N ARG A 461 2.95 1.54 20.10
CA ARG A 461 3.93 2.29 20.89
C ARG A 461 4.12 3.73 20.42
N GLN A 462 3.66 4.04 19.22
CA GLN A 462 3.83 5.36 18.62
C GLN A 462 2.89 6.40 19.20
N TYR A 463 3.47 7.43 19.80
CA TYR A 463 2.76 8.61 20.27
C TYR A 463 3.01 9.74 19.28
N GLN A 464 1.96 10.23 18.62
CA GLN A 464 2.10 11.30 17.63
C GLN A 464 1.71 12.63 18.28
N LEU A 465 2.68 13.54 18.43
CA LEU A 465 2.40 14.88 18.96
C LEU A 465 1.51 15.64 17.98
N VAL A 466 0.32 16.06 18.38
CA VAL A 466 -0.59 16.85 17.54
C VAL A 466 -0.29 18.34 17.73
N LYS A 467 -0.30 18.81 18.97
CA LYS A 467 -0.04 20.21 19.35
C LYS A 467 0.43 20.30 20.80
N VAL A 468 0.96 21.45 21.18
CA VAL A 468 1.22 21.83 22.58
C VAL A 468 0.27 22.97 22.94
N THR A 469 -0.38 22.91 24.10
CA THR A 469 -1.30 23.97 24.56
C THR A 469 -0.54 25.24 24.94
N ALA A 470 -1.27 26.35 25.13
CA ALA A 470 -0.68 27.60 25.61
C ALA A 470 -0.04 27.44 27.01
N GLU A 471 -0.53 26.51 27.84
CA GLU A 471 0.10 26.19 29.13
C GLU A 471 1.31 25.24 29.03
N GLY A 472 1.74 24.87 27.81
CA GLY A 472 2.88 23.98 27.60
C GLY A 472 2.57 22.49 27.71
N ASN A 473 1.29 22.09 27.72
CA ASN A 473 0.91 20.68 27.81
C ASN A 473 0.83 20.04 26.40
N PRO A 474 1.57 18.96 26.12
CA PRO A 474 1.49 18.28 24.84
C PRO A 474 0.19 17.45 24.72
N PHE A 475 -0.45 17.55 23.56
CA PHE A 475 -1.59 16.73 23.18
C PHE A 475 -1.16 15.68 22.15
N PHE A 476 -1.26 14.41 22.52
CA PHE A 476 -0.87 13.29 21.67
C PHE A 476 -2.09 12.61 21.05
N ARG A 477 -1.89 12.10 19.84
CA ARG A 477 -2.69 10.99 19.33
C ARG A 477 -2.10 9.70 19.90
N PHE A 478 -2.84 9.08 20.80
CA PHE A 478 -2.45 7.81 21.42
C PHE A 478 -2.76 6.62 20.48
N PRO A 479 -1.99 5.52 20.61
CA PRO A 479 -2.35 4.24 20.01
C PRO A 479 -3.80 3.85 20.31
N PRO A 480 -4.50 3.22 19.36
CA PRO A 480 -5.84 2.71 19.62
C PRO A 480 -5.82 1.64 20.73
N SER A 481 -6.92 1.53 21.47
CA SER A 481 -7.09 0.54 22.55
C SER A 481 -7.33 -0.88 22.04
N LEU A 482 -7.42 -1.07 20.73
CA LEU A 482 -7.64 -2.35 20.04
C LEU A 482 -6.86 -2.38 18.73
N THR A 483 -6.63 -3.58 18.19
CA THR A 483 -6.04 -3.76 16.86
C THR A 483 -7.14 -3.88 15.80
N PHE A 484 -7.10 -3.04 14.76
CA PHE A 484 -8.03 -3.08 13.62
C PHE A 484 -7.64 -4.21 12.66
N SER A 485 -7.90 -5.44 13.08
CA SER A 485 -7.68 -6.68 12.32
C SER A 485 -8.85 -7.64 12.61
N ALA A 486 -9.04 -8.66 11.78
CA ALA A 486 -10.03 -9.69 12.09
C ALA A 486 -9.71 -10.35 13.44
N GLN A 487 -10.72 -10.61 14.28
CA GLN A 487 -10.52 -11.21 15.60
C GLN A 487 -11.53 -12.31 15.87
N LYS A 488 -11.07 -13.44 16.41
CA LYS A 488 -11.92 -14.52 16.92
C LYS A 488 -12.00 -14.44 18.44
N ASN A 489 -13.22 -14.26 18.97
CA ASN A 489 -13.49 -14.25 20.41
C ASN A 489 -14.59 -15.28 20.72
N GLY A 490 -14.19 -16.44 21.24
CA GLY A 490 -15.09 -17.58 21.43
C GLY A 490 -15.66 -18.07 20.10
N GLN A 491 -16.99 -18.05 19.97
CA GLN A 491 -17.72 -18.44 18.76
C GLN A 491 -17.96 -17.28 17.77
N TYR A 492 -17.42 -16.09 18.05
CA TYR A 492 -17.65 -14.91 17.23
C TYR A 492 -16.38 -14.48 16.48
N TRP A 493 -16.54 -14.17 15.20
CA TRP A 493 -15.57 -13.44 14.41
C TRP A 493 -15.98 -11.98 14.28
N HIS A 494 -15.01 -11.07 14.41
CA HIS A 494 -15.18 -9.65 14.24
C HIS A 494 -14.28 -9.17 13.10
N ILE A 495 -14.87 -8.72 11.99
CA ILE A 495 -14.12 -8.29 10.80
C ILE A 495 -14.22 -6.77 10.65
N PRO A 496 -13.11 -6.01 10.74
CA PRO A 496 -13.15 -4.56 10.62
C PRO A 496 -13.33 -4.15 9.15
N PHE A 497 -14.17 -3.16 8.91
CA PHE A 497 -14.36 -2.59 7.58
C PHE A 497 -14.45 -1.05 7.59
N LYS A 498 -14.02 -0.44 6.48
CA LYS A 498 -14.13 1.00 6.24
C LYS A 498 -15.50 1.34 5.66
N PRO A 499 -16.33 2.15 6.33
CA PRO A 499 -17.62 2.57 5.78
C PRO A 499 -17.46 3.58 4.61
N CYS A 500 -18.44 3.65 3.71
CA CYS A 500 -18.42 4.55 2.54
C CYS A 500 -18.38 6.05 2.88
N GLN A 501 -18.94 6.45 4.02
CA GLN A 501 -18.89 7.82 4.51
C GLN A 501 -17.72 7.89 5.49
N ASP A 502 -16.81 8.87 5.34
CA ASP A 502 -15.59 9.09 6.16
C ASP A 502 -15.86 9.07 7.68
N SER A 503 -16.11 7.88 8.20
CA SER A 503 -16.58 7.59 9.55
C SER A 503 -15.62 6.57 10.16
N ASN A 504 -15.71 6.43 11.48
CA ASN A 504 -14.87 5.49 12.20
C ASN A 504 -15.09 4.07 11.69
N ILE A 505 -14.03 3.26 11.76
CA ILE A 505 -14.04 1.84 11.37
C ILE A 505 -15.23 1.13 12.06
N SER A 506 -16.03 0.44 11.25
CA SER A 506 -17.13 -0.41 11.69
C SER A 506 -16.70 -1.88 11.66
N TRP A 507 -17.50 -2.75 12.26
CA TRP A 507 -17.15 -4.16 12.43
C TRP A 507 -18.31 -5.05 11.99
N LEU A 508 -18.00 -6.17 11.33
CA LEU A 508 -18.95 -7.24 11.08
C LEU A 508 -18.79 -8.29 12.17
N CYS A 509 -19.82 -8.53 12.97
CA CYS A 509 -19.86 -9.55 14.02
C CYS A 509 -20.58 -10.79 13.48
N ILE A 510 -19.87 -11.91 13.35
CA ILE A 510 -20.36 -13.16 12.75
C ILE A 510 -20.28 -14.27 13.80
N LYS A 511 -21.38 -14.98 14.03
CA LYS A 511 -21.43 -16.15 14.90
C LYS A 511 -21.23 -17.42 14.08
N PHE A 512 -20.20 -18.21 14.43
CA PHE A 512 -19.90 -19.49 13.82
C PHE A 512 -20.58 -20.65 14.56
#